data_AF-A0A645H868-F1
#
_entry.id   AF-A0A645H868-F1
#
_cell.length_a   1.000
_cell.length_b   1.000
_cell.length_c   1.000
_cell.angle_alpha   90.00
_cell.angle_beta   90.00
_cell.angle_gamma   90.00
#
_symmetry.space_group_name_H-M   'P 1'
#
loop_
_entity.id
_entity.type
_entity.pdbx_description
1 polymer ?
#
loop_
_entity_poly.entity_id
_entity_poly.type
_entity_poly.pdbx_seq_one_letter_code
_entity_poly.pdbx_strand_id
1 'polypeptide(L)'
;MDAAIAEIPKRKVNGTITGSEFVPDSARLEQTPTSQVLRFTQGALPTVDRELVIYLKMKFADLTNGHSVSVASDTRGSGLPQIVKRWRANPNSRYAPASKTFGYGYVLKLELEKPVNGQLPGKLYVALPDKEESVVAGVFSLALPSTDPNQAPVPGIAPITAPTGITPAEQEAFRRRYGGAR
;
A
#
# COMPACT_ATOMS: atom_id res chain seq x y z
N MET A 1 -20.99 12.28 -4.18
CA MET A 1 -20.27 11.85 -2.96
C MET A 1 -19.37 12.99 -2.53
N ASP A 2 -19.71 13.63 -1.41
CA ASP A 2 -19.05 14.83 -0.90
C ASP A 2 -17.96 14.46 0.10
N ALA A 3 -16.72 14.85 -0.20
CA ALA A 3 -15.56 14.65 0.68
C ALA A 3 -15.69 15.40 2.02
N ALA A 4 -16.54 16.42 2.07
CA ALA A 4 -16.67 17.33 3.20
C ALA A 4 -17.45 16.74 4.40
N ILE A 5 -18.30 15.73 4.17
CA ILE A 5 -19.18 15.15 5.21
C ILE A 5 -18.66 13.79 5.70
N ALA A 6 -17.55 13.30 5.14
CA ALA A 6 -16.95 12.03 5.56
C ALA A 6 -16.30 12.17 6.95
N GLU A 7 -17.06 11.81 7.99
CA GLU A 7 -16.54 11.57 9.33
C GLU A 7 -15.61 10.36 9.29
N ILE A 8 -14.35 10.56 9.65
CA ILE A 8 -13.41 9.44 9.76
C ILE A 8 -13.63 8.78 11.13
N PRO A 9 -14.15 7.54 11.19
CA PRO A 9 -14.36 6.88 12.47
C PRO A 9 -13.02 6.69 13.16
N LYS A 10 -12.98 6.90 14.49
CA LYS A 10 -11.79 6.61 15.33
C LYS A 10 -11.46 5.10 15.44
N ARG A 11 -12.10 4.27 14.62
CA ARG A 11 -11.92 2.81 14.59
C ARG A 11 -10.84 2.45 13.59
N LYS A 12 -10.22 1.27 13.77
CA LYS A 12 -9.25 0.72 12.82
C LYS A 12 -9.83 0.78 11.41
N VAL A 13 -9.00 1.14 10.42
CA VAL A 13 -9.40 1.17 9.00
C VAL A 13 -10.24 -0.06 8.67
N ASN A 14 -11.45 0.16 8.17
CA ASN A 14 -12.37 -0.86 7.69
C ASN A 14 -13.17 -0.31 6.51
N GLY A 15 -13.89 -1.17 5.82
CA GLY A 15 -14.63 -0.75 4.65
C GLY A 15 -15.26 -1.89 3.88
N THR A 16 -15.55 -1.63 2.62
CA THR A 16 -16.06 -2.60 1.65
C THR A 16 -15.27 -2.45 0.36
N ILE A 17 -14.75 -3.56 -0.16
CA ILE A 17 -14.13 -3.64 -1.48
C ILE A 17 -14.89 -4.69 -2.29
N THR A 18 -15.50 -4.27 -3.39
CA THR A 18 -16.24 -5.16 -4.30
C THR A 18 -17.33 -5.93 -3.54
N GLY A 19 -18.19 -5.17 -2.85
CA GLY A 19 -19.36 -5.71 -2.12
C GLY A 19 -19.03 -6.56 -0.89
N SER A 20 -17.74 -6.72 -0.55
CA SER A 20 -17.30 -7.55 0.57
C SER A 20 -16.53 -6.73 1.61
N GLU A 21 -16.67 -7.10 2.89
CA GLU A 21 -16.00 -6.41 3.99
C GLU A 21 -14.47 -6.39 3.82
N PHE A 22 -13.88 -5.21 3.91
CA PHE A 22 -12.44 -4.99 3.87
C PHE A 22 -11.94 -4.54 5.24
N VAL A 23 -11.15 -5.37 5.91
CA VAL A 23 -10.46 -5.07 7.15
C VAL A 23 -8.98 -5.39 6.96
N PRO A 24 -8.11 -4.39 6.74
CA PRO A 24 -6.68 -4.63 6.57
C PRO A 24 -6.05 -5.24 7.82
N ASP A 25 -5.34 -6.35 7.60
CA ASP A 25 -4.48 -6.99 8.59
C ASP A 25 -3.20 -6.18 8.79
N SER A 26 -2.67 -5.61 7.70
CA SER A 26 -1.46 -4.81 7.72
C SER A 26 -1.56 -3.57 6.83
N ALA A 27 -0.85 -2.52 7.23
CA ALA A 27 -0.70 -1.28 6.46
C ALA A 27 0.80 -0.94 6.39
N ARG A 28 1.29 -0.59 5.19
CA ARG A 28 2.70 -0.24 4.97
C ARG A 28 2.83 0.99 4.08
N LEU A 29 3.86 1.77 4.35
CA LEU A 29 4.29 2.87 3.51
C LEU A 29 5.55 2.44 2.76
N GLU A 30 5.44 2.27 1.44
CA GLU A 30 6.59 2.00 0.58
C GLU A 30 7.12 3.32 0.04
N GLN A 31 8.39 3.61 0.37
CA GLN A 31 9.07 4.80 -0.09
C GLN A 31 9.58 4.59 -1.51
N THR A 32 9.19 5.45 -2.45
CA THR A 32 9.85 5.52 -3.75
C THR A 32 10.47 6.91 -3.94
N PRO A 33 11.47 7.06 -4.82
CA PRO A 33 12.19 8.33 -4.98
C PRO A 33 11.29 9.51 -5.38
N THR A 34 10.16 9.24 -6.04
CA THR A 34 9.28 10.27 -6.62
C THR A 34 7.82 10.16 -6.18
N SER A 35 7.45 9.14 -5.42
CA SER A 35 6.08 8.88 -4.97
C SER A 35 6.07 8.04 -3.70
N GLN A 36 5.02 8.13 -2.90
CA GLN A 36 4.86 7.30 -1.71
C GLN A 36 3.68 6.37 -1.95
N VAL A 37 3.86 5.08 -1.67
CA VAL A 37 2.81 4.09 -1.91
C VAL A 37 2.29 3.61 -0.57
N LEU A 38 1.03 3.92 -0.30
CA LEU A 38 0.34 3.46 0.90
C LEU A 38 -0.43 2.19 0.56
N ARG A 39 -0.06 1.06 1.16
CA ARG A 39 -0.61 -0.25 0.89
C ARG A 39 -1.31 -0.80 2.12
N PHE A 40 -2.58 -1.16 1.97
CA PHE A 40 -3.38 -1.86 2.96
C PHE A 40 -3.68 -3.26 2.44
N THR A 41 -3.31 -4.27 3.20
CA THR A 41 -3.42 -5.67 2.80
C THR A 41 -4.29 -6.43 3.80
N GLN A 42 -5.26 -7.18 3.28
CA GLN A 42 -6.08 -8.14 4.00
C GLN A 42 -5.79 -9.56 3.48
N GLY A 43 -5.59 -10.48 4.41
CA GLY A 43 -5.04 -11.80 4.18
C GLY A 43 -3.53 -11.86 4.43
N ALA A 44 -3.03 -13.07 4.68
CA ALA A 44 -1.61 -13.34 4.88
C ALA A 44 -0.96 -13.79 3.57
N LEU A 45 0.31 -13.44 3.37
CA LEU A 45 1.10 -14.02 2.28
C LEU A 45 1.16 -15.55 2.42
N PRO A 46 1.06 -16.31 1.31
CA PRO A 46 1.00 -15.87 -0.10
C PRO A 46 -0.41 -15.56 -0.61
N THR A 47 -1.45 -15.78 0.20
CA THR A 47 -2.87 -15.64 -0.14
C THR A 47 -3.40 -14.27 0.30
N VAL A 48 -2.92 -13.21 -0.34
CA VAL A 48 -3.56 -11.90 -0.18
C VAL A 48 -4.96 -11.97 -0.81
N ASP A 49 -5.98 -11.76 0.01
CA ASP A 49 -7.39 -11.78 -0.41
C ASP A 49 -7.78 -10.46 -1.06
N ARG A 50 -7.44 -9.34 -0.39
CA ARG A 50 -7.81 -7.99 -0.81
C ARG A 50 -6.71 -7.01 -0.48
N GLU A 51 -6.54 -6.01 -1.34
CA GLU A 51 -5.54 -4.98 -1.18
C GLU A 51 -6.04 -3.64 -1.69
N LEU A 52 -5.74 -2.58 -0.95
CA LEU A 52 -5.93 -1.20 -1.37
C LEU A 52 -4.56 -0.52 -1.43
N VAL A 53 -4.19 -0.03 -2.60
CA VAL A 53 -2.92 0.66 -2.83
C VAL A 53 -3.20 2.09 -3.27
N ILE A 54 -2.57 3.06 -2.62
CA ILE A 54 -2.73 4.49 -2.90
C ILE A 54 -1.36 5.06 -3.25
N TYR A 55 -1.20 5.47 -4.51
CA TYR A 55 0.01 6.10 -5.01
C TYR A 55 -0.09 7.61 -4.80
N LEU A 56 0.59 8.10 -3.78
CA LEU A 56 0.68 9.52 -3.45
C LEU A 56 1.83 10.15 -4.24
N LYS A 57 1.53 11.15 -5.06
CA LYS A 57 2.51 11.92 -5.86
C LYS A 57 3.18 13.02 -5.01
N MET A 58 3.79 12.64 -3.89
CA MET A 58 4.51 13.54 -2.98
C MET A 58 5.77 12.89 -2.45
N LYS A 59 6.63 13.65 -1.76
CA LYS A 59 7.84 13.11 -1.13
C LYS A 59 7.51 12.65 0.28
N PHE A 60 8.32 11.71 0.78
CA PHE A 60 8.19 11.20 2.15
C PHE A 60 8.30 12.31 3.21
N ALA A 61 9.21 13.28 3.00
CA ALA A 61 9.40 14.41 3.91
C ALA A 61 8.10 15.23 4.09
N ASP A 62 7.32 15.39 3.02
CA ASP A 62 6.04 16.11 3.06
C ASP A 62 5.02 15.33 3.90
N LEU A 63 4.95 14.00 3.76
CA LEU A 63 4.08 13.14 4.60
C LEU A 63 4.40 13.30 6.10
N THR A 64 5.68 13.25 6.45
CA THR A 64 6.12 13.29 7.86
C THR A 64 5.98 14.66 8.52
N ASN A 65 5.76 15.72 7.74
CA ASN A 65 5.53 17.07 8.28
C ASN A 65 4.09 17.30 8.76
N GLY A 66 3.21 16.30 8.63
CA GLY A 66 1.81 16.38 9.01
C GLY A 66 0.96 16.98 7.89
N HIS A 67 0.82 16.22 6.78
CA HIS A 67 0.12 16.68 5.58
C HIS A 67 -1.28 16.06 5.49
N SER A 68 -2.24 16.84 4.98
CA SER A 68 -3.58 16.35 4.64
C SER A 68 -3.82 16.41 3.13
N VAL A 69 -4.35 15.35 2.55
CA VAL A 69 -4.69 15.23 1.14
C VAL A 69 -6.19 15.06 1.03
N SER A 70 -6.85 15.99 0.35
CA SER A 70 -8.28 15.90 0.06
C SER A 70 -8.48 15.95 -1.45
N VAL A 71 -9.18 14.95 -1.98
CA VAL A 71 -9.59 14.85 -3.38
C VAL A 71 -11.08 14.60 -3.39
N ALA A 72 -11.82 15.46 -4.07
CA ALA A 72 -13.25 15.27 -4.28
C ALA A 72 -13.49 14.47 -5.57
N SER A 73 -14.67 13.86 -5.67
CA SER A 73 -15.07 13.06 -6.84
C SER A 73 -15.05 13.86 -8.16
N ASP A 74 -15.31 15.17 -8.10
CA ASP A 74 -15.25 16.07 -9.26
C ASP A 74 -13.84 16.55 -9.60
N THR A 75 -12.87 16.39 -8.68
CA THR A 75 -11.50 16.88 -8.89
C THR A 75 -10.81 16.12 -10.02
N ARG A 76 -10.25 16.84 -10.99
CA ARG A 76 -9.45 16.30 -12.09
C ARG A 76 -8.11 17.02 -12.21
N GLY A 77 -7.04 16.29 -12.50
CA GLY A 77 -5.70 16.84 -12.68
C GLY A 77 -4.60 15.78 -12.76
N SER A 78 -3.44 16.14 -13.30
CA SER A 78 -2.28 15.24 -13.47
C SER A 78 -1.49 14.97 -12.18
N GLY A 79 -1.81 15.66 -11.09
CA GLY A 79 -1.16 15.50 -9.78
C GLY A 79 -1.97 14.68 -8.77
N LEU A 80 -3.07 14.07 -9.18
CA LEU A 80 -3.94 13.32 -8.28
C LEU A 80 -3.32 11.97 -7.88
N PRO A 81 -3.52 11.52 -6.63
CA PRO A 81 -3.18 10.17 -6.22
C PRO A 81 -3.82 9.10 -7.12
N GLN A 82 -3.15 7.98 -7.36
CA GLN A 82 -3.80 6.86 -8.03
C GLN A 82 -4.23 5.83 -7.00
N ILE A 83 -5.50 5.42 -7.04
CA ILE A 83 -6.01 4.38 -6.16
C ILE A 83 -6.13 3.08 -6.95
N VAL A 84 -5.47 2.04 -6.49
CA VAL A 84 -5.57 0.69 -7.07
C VAL A 84 -6.20 -0.22 -6.03
N LYS A 85 -7.35 -0.77 -6.36
CA LYS A 85 -7.92 -1.88 -5.58
C LYS A 85 -7.52 -3.19 -6.25
N ARG A 86 -7.10 -4.17 -5.46
CA ARG A 86 -6.84 -5.54 -5.92
C ARG A 86 -7.64 -6.50 -5.07
N TRP A 87 -8.24 -7.50 -5.70
CA TRP A 87 -9.04 -8.49 -5.01
C TRP A 87 -8.95 -9.81 -5.74
N ARG A 88 -8.91 -10.89 -4.97
CA ARG A 88 -9.06 -12.22 -5.52
C ARG A 88 -10.55 -12.54 -5.58
N ALA A 89 -11.10 -12.67 -6.79
CA ALA A 89 -12.52 -13.00 -6.96
C ALA A 89 -12.88 -14.38 -6.38
N ASN A 90 -11.92 -15.31 -6.32
CA ASN A 90 -12.10 -16.67 -5.83
C ASN A 90 -10.85 -17.15 -5.07
N PRO A 91 -10.94 -17.53 -3.78
CA PRO A 91 -9.78 -17.94 -2.98
C PRO A 91 -9.05 -19.17 -3.55
N ASN A 92 -9.77 -20.07 -4.23
CA ASN A 92 -9.22 -21.26 -4.90
C ASN A 92 -8.78 -21.03 -6.35
N SER A 93 -8.85 -19.79 -6.84
CA SER A 93 -8.49 -19.51 -8.22
C SER A 93 -6.98 -19.38 -8.37
N ARG A 94 -6.40 -20.17 -9.26
CA ARG A 94 -5.01 -20.03 -9.74
C ARG A 94 -4.76 -18.76 -10.56
N TYR A 95 -5.80 -17.97 -10.88
CA TYR A 95 -5.67 -16.75 -11.67
C TYR A 95 -5.08 -15.61 -10.84
N ALA A 96 -4.46 -14.66 -11.54
CA ALA A 96 -3.95 -13.45 -10.93
C ALA A 96 -5.09 -12.68 -10.24
N PRO A 97 -4.83 -12.01 -9.10
CA PRO A 97 -5.83 -11.18 -8.46
C PRO A 97 -6.31 -10.10 -9.42
N ALA A 98 -7.62 -9.89 -9.48
CA ALA A 98 -8.21 -8.81 -10.25
C ALA A 98 -7.72 -7.48 -9.67
N SER A 99 -7.51 -6.48 -10.52
CA SER A 99 -7.13 -5.15 -10.08
C SER A 99 -7.83 -4.09 -10.91
N LYS A 100 -8.12 -2.95 -10.27
CA LYS A 100 -8.73 -1.80 -10.91
C LYS A 100 -8.10 -0.53 -10.38
N THR A 101 -7.65 0.31 -11.31
CA THR A 101 -7.01 1.58 -11.04
C THR A 101 -7.99 2.73 -11.28
N PHE A 102 -8.01 3.68 -10.35
CA PHE A 102 -8.82 4.89 -10.38
C PHE A 102 -7.87 6.09 -10.29
N GLY A 103 -7.86 6.93 -11.33
CA GLY A 103 -7.08 8.17 -11.36
C GLY A 103 -7.91 9.44 -11.17
N TYR A 104 -9.24 9.33 -11.18
CA TYR A 104 -10.20 10.42 -10.98
C TYR A 104 -11.57 9.83 -10.61
N GLY A 105 -12.52 10.69 -10.22
CA GLY A 105 -13.89 10.26 -9.90
C GLY A 105 -14.07 9.67 -8.51
N TYR A 106 -12.99 9.55 -7.72
CA TYR A 106 -13.01 9.01 -6.37
C TYR A 106 -12.96 10.13 -5.33
N VAL A 107 -13.38 9.81 -4.11
CA VAL A 107 -13.17 10.67 -2.95
C VAL A 107 -12.01 10.11 -2.15
N LEU A 108 -11.04 10.96 -1.80
CA LEU A 108 -9.93 10.61 -0.90
C LEU A 108 -9.80 11.72 0.13
N LYS A 109 -9.78 11.36 1.40
CA LYS A 109 -9.38 12.23 2.50
C LYS A 109 -8.37 11.46 3.34
N LEU A 110 -7.13 11.88 3.26
CA LEU A 110 -6.00 11.31 3.98
C LEU A 110 -5.45 12.39 4.89
N GLU A 111 -5.46 12.16 6.18
CA GLU A 111 -4.88 13.07 7.17
C GLU A 111 -3.72 12.34 7.83
N LEU A 112 -2.51 12.84 7.65
CA LEU A 112 -1.31 12.28 8.26
C LEU A 112 -0.84 13.24 9.34
N GLU A 113 -0.54 12.70 10.51
CA GLU A 113 -0.01 13.48 11.61
C GLU A 113 1.52 13.42 11.63
N LYS A 114 2.15 14.15 12.54
CA LYS A 114 3.60 14.06 12.72
C LYS A 114 3.96 12.67 13.27
N PRO A 115 5.08 12.08 12.84
CA PRO A 115 5.50 10.80 13.37
C PRO A 115 5.85 10.93 14.86
N VAL A 116 5.35 9.98 15.65
CA VAL A 116 5.60 9.86 17.08
C VAL A 116 6.17 8.48 17.33
N ASN A 117 7.34 8.40 17.97
CA ASN A 117 8.03 7.13 18.29
C ASN A 117 8.25 6.21 17.06
N GLY A 118 8.59 6.79 15.90
CA GLY A 118 8.81 6.02 14.67
C GLY A 118 7.53 5.48 14.02
N GLN A 119 6.36 5.86 14.54
CA GLN A 119 5.06 5.56 13.91
C GLN A 119 4.46 6.83 13.32
N LEU A 120 3.88 6.71 12.14
CA LEU A 120 3.11 7.75 11.48
C LEU A 120 1.62 7.45 11.66
N PRO A 121 0.95 8.10 12.63
CA PRO A 121 -0.49 8.00 12.76
C PRO A 121 -1.17 8.76 11.61
N GLY A 122 -2.27 8.21 11.13
CA GLY A 122 -3.05 8.83 10.08
C GLY A 122 -4.49 8.34 10.04
N LYS A 123 -5.30 9.08 9.30
CA LYS A 123 -6.71 8.81 9.05
C LYS A 123 -6.91 8.72 7.54
N LEU A 124 -7.64 7.70 7.10
CA LEU A 124 -7.97 7.49 5.71
C LEU A 124 -9.47 7.48 5.55
N TYR A 125 -9.95 8.09 4.48
CA TYR A 125 -11.26 7.85 3.90
C TYR A 125 -11.11 7.81 2.39
N VAL A 126 -11.59 6.74 1.78
CA VAL A 126 -11.58 6.51 0.34
C VAL A 126 -12.96 6.04 -0.06
N ALA A 127 -13.58 6.68 -1.04
CA ALA A 127 -14.78 6.17 -1.70
C ALA A 127 -14.51 6.06 -3.21
N LEU A 128 -14.70 4.87 -3.76
CA LEU A 128 -14.40 4.56 -5.14
C LEU A 128 -15.66 4.57 -5.99
N PRO A 129 -15.61 5.13 -7.22
CA PRO A 129 -16.73 5.16 -8.16
C PRO A 129 -16.83 3.81 -8.89
N ASP A 130 -16.95 2.72 -8.14
CA ASP A 130 -17.31 1.43 -8.71
C ASP A 130 -18.78 1.11 -8.50
N LYS A 131 -19.26 0.09 -9.23
CA LYS A 131 -20.67 -0.33 -9.20
C LYS A 131 -21.14 -0.70 -7.78
N GLU A 132 -20.21 -1.05 -6.91
CA GLU A 132 -20.47 -1.48 -5.54
C GLU A 132 -20.15 -0.39 -4.51
N GLU A 133 -19.82 0.83 -4.97
CA GLU A 133 -19.53 1.99 -4.13
C GLU A 133 -18.58 1.64 -2.98
N SER A 134 -17.43 1.06 -3.33
CA SER A 134 -16.43 0.61 -2.34
C SER A 134 -15.93 1.79 -1.48
N VAL A 135 -16.21 1.76 -0.18
CA VAL A 135 -15.77 2.78 0.80
C VAL A 135 -14.84 2.15 1.82
N VAL A 136 -13.69 2.78 2.07
CA VAL A 136 -12.72 2.39 3.11
C VAL A 136 -12.40 3.59 3.97
N ALA A 137 -12.61 3.50 5.28
CA ALA A 137 -12.42 4.59 6.21
C ALA A 137 -11.86 4.12 7.56
N GLY A 138 -11.10 4.97 8.23
CA GLY A 138 -10.70 4.78 9.62
C GLY A 138 -9.31 5.30 9.93
N VAL A 139 -8.82 4.95 11.12
CA VAL A 139 -7.49 5.36 11.59
C VAL A 139 -6.49 4.21 11.46
N PHE A 140 -5.26 4.56 11.12
CA PHE A 140 -4.15 3.64 10.97
C PHE A 140 -2.87 4.25 11.55
N SER A 141 -1.92 3.38 11.91
CA SER A 141 -0.57 3.78 12.31
C SER A 141 0.42 2.98 11.48
N LEU A 142 1.33 3.66 10.79
CA LEU A 142 2.35 3.02 9.98
C LEU A 142 3.68 3.06 10.73
N ALA A 143 4.40 1.95 10.79
CA ALA A 143 5.81 2.02 11.15
C ALA A 143 6.56 2.71 10.01
N LEU A 144 7.27 3.80 10.32
CA LEU A 144 8.18 4.39 9.36
C LEU A 144 9.40 3.47 9.24
N PRO A 145 9.91 3.23 8.01
CA PRO A 145 11.17 2.52 7.87
C PRO A 145 12.24 3.34 8.59
N SER A 146 12.93 2.71 9.54
CA SER A 146 14.03 3.32 10.25
C SER A 146 15.09 3.76 9.24
N THR A 147 15.41 5.05 9.18
CA THR A 147 16.55 5.58 8.42
C THR A 147 17.89 5.21 9.05
N ASP A 148 17.91 4.37 10.08
CA ASP A 148 19.13 3.86 10.69
C ASP A 148 19.70 2.76 9.76
N PRO A 149 20.85 3.00 9.10
CA PRO A 149 21.48 2.00 8.24
C PRO A 149 21.94 0.75 9.01
N ASN A 150 21.86 0.76 10.35
CA ASN A 150 22.24 -0.32 11.24
C ASN A 150 21.06 -1.01 11.93
N GLN A 151 19.80 -0.55 11.75
CA GLN A 151 18.66 -1.35 12.20
C GLN A 151 18.34 -2.44 11.17
N ALA A 152 18.73 -3.66 11.52
CA ALA A 152 18.23 -4.86 10.88
C ALA A 152 16.68 -4.81 10.83
N PRO A 153 16.06 -5.26 9.72
CA PRO A 153 14.60 -5.37 9.64
C PRO A 153 14.10 -6.19 10.84
N VAL A 154 13.03 -5.69 11.47
CA VAL A 154 12.35 -6.37 12.57
C VAL A 154 12.20 -7.88 12.24
N PRO A 155 12.74 -8.78 13.08
CA PRO A 155 12.64 -10.21 12.83
C PRO A 155 11.16 -10.60 12.93
N GLY A 156 10.54 -10.90 11.79
CA GLY A 156 9.13 -11.27 11.70
C GLY A 156 8.43 -10.83 10.41
N ILE A 157 9.03 -9.91 9.65
CA ILE A 157 8.58 -9.62 8.28
C ILE A 157 9.76 -9.87 7.36
N ALA A 158 9.82 -11.08 6.79
CA ALA A 158 10.73 -11.32 5.67
C ALA A 158 10.37 -10.33 4.55
N PRO A 159 11.25 -9.41 4.15
CA PRO A 159 11.13 -8.85 2.80
C PRO A 159 11.25 -10.04 1.85
N ILE A 160 10.31 -10.18 0.92
CA ILE A 160 10.57 -10.97 -0.27
C ILE A 160 11.70 -10.25 -1.00
N THR A 161 12.92 -10.71 -0.76
CA THR A 161 14.07 -10.36 -1.59
C THR A 161 13.64 -10.64 -3.02
N ALA A 162 13.54 -9.59 -3.84
CA ALA A 162 13.82 -9.73 -5.26
C ALA A 162 15.11 -10.57 -5.37
N PRO A 163 15.22 -11.53 -6.30
CA PRO A 163 16.38 -12.41 -6.35
C PRO A 163 17.64 -11.56 -6.57
N THR A 164 18.31 -11.23 -5.47
CA THR A 164 19.59 -10.54 -5.44
C THR A 164 20.59 -11.49 -6.08
N GLY A 165 21.35 -10.96 -7.03
CA GLY A 165 22.25 -11.72 -7.87
C GLY A 165 23.09 -12.75 -7.13
N ILE A 166 23.25 -13.88 -7.81
CA ILE A 166 24.14 -15.00 -7.47
C ILE A 166 25.43 -14.46 -6.85
N THR A 167 25.75 -14.88 -5.63
CA THR A 167 26.99 -14.46 -4.95
C THR A 167 28.21 -14.89 -5.78
N PRO A 168 29.35 -14.19 -5.71
CA PRO A 168 30.58 -14.59 -6.41
C PRO A 168 31.02 -16.04 -6.09
N ALA A 169 30.73 -16.51 -4.88
CA ALA A 169 30.99 -17.89 -4.44
C ALA A 169 30.06 -18.91 -5.13
N GLU A 170 28.79 -18.54 -5.38
CA GLU A 170 27.86 -19.38 -6.14
C GLU A 170 28.15 -19.36 -7.65
N GLN A 171 28.65 -18.24 -8.20
CA GLN A 171 29.15 -18.17 -9.58
C GLN A 171 30.36 -19.11 -9.81
N GLU A 172 31.30 -19.15 -8.86
CA GLU A 172 32.46 -20.06 -8.91
C GLU A 172 32.03 -21.53 -8.84
N ALA A 173 31.08 -21.85 -7.96
CA ALA A 173 30.54 -23.21 -7.81
C ALA A 173 29.76 -23.66 -9.06
N PHE A 174 29.04 -22.75 -9.73
CA PHE A 174 28.29 -23.06 -10.95
C PHE A 174 29.23 -23.30 -12.16
N ARG A 175 30.30 -22.50 -12.31
CA ARG A 175 31.33 -22.73 -13.35
C ARG A 175 32.06 -24.05 -13.17
N ARG A 176 32.38 -24.45 -11.93
CA ARG A 176 32.99 -25.76 -11.65
C ARG A 176 32.07 -26.95 -11.94
N ARG A 177 30.75 -26.74 -11.90
CA ARG A 177 29.74 -27.80 -12.04
C ARG A 177 29.21 -27.96 -13.47
N TYR A 178 29.27 -26.90 -14.29
CA TYR A 178 28.72 -26.87 -15.65
C TYR A 178 29.69 -26.34 -16.74
N GLY A 179 30.92 -25.96 -16.38
CA GLY A 179 31.97 -25.57 -17.32
C GLY A 179 32.69 -26.76 -17.94
N GLY A 180 31.96 -27.53 -18.75
CA GLY A 180 32.52 -28.55 -19.65
C GLY A 180 32.20 -28.20 -21.10
N ALA A 181 33.24 -28.22 -21.94
CA ALA A 181 33.29 -27.99 -23.39
C ALA A 181 33.34 -26.51 -23.82
N ARG A 182 34.38 -26.04 -24.51
CA ARG A 182 35.27 -26.70 -25.48
C ARG A 182 36.73 -26.33 -25.27
#